data_AF-A0A562K6E6-F1
#
_entry.id   AF-A0A562K6E6-F1
#
_cell.length_a   1.000
_cell.length_b   1.000
_cell.length_c   1.000
_cell.angle_alpha   90.00
_cell.angle_beta   90.00
_cell.angle_gamma   90.00
#
_symmetry.space_group_name_H-M   'P 1'
#
loop_
_entity.id
_entity.type
_entity.pdbx_description
1 polymer ?
#
loop_
_entity_poly.entity_id
_entity_poly.type
_entity_poly.pdbx_seq_one_letter_code
_entity_poly.pdbx_strand_id
1 'polypeptide(L)'
;MNISKKIEVEKLHHDRSELFDKDVLHILNGQVMYEEFKNNRLMGDSDYAPFNEAMCVNATNDQIFDKEFINIRAAGHHEPVEGYIEKVIAPLANLFNKEYEYIVLWFGETCFVK
;
A
#
# COMPACT_ATOMS: atom_id res chain seq x y z
N MET A 1 -10.23 -10.03 -11.20
CA MET A 1 -10.24 -10.80 -9.93
C MET A 1 -10.94 -12.17 -10.04
N ASN A 2 -10.35 -13.23 -9.46
CA ASN A 2 -10.97 -14.57 -9.35
C ASN A 2 -12.00 -14.58 -8.21
N ILE A 3 -13.17 -15.21 -8.40
CA ILE A 3 -14.28 -15.29 -7.43
C ILE A 3 -13.80 -15.75 -6.04
N SER A 4 -12.82 -16.64 -5.99
CA SER A 4 -12.25 -17.14 -4.72
C SER A 4 -11.68 -16.03 -3.83
N LYS A 5 -11.02 -15.02 -4.41
CA LYS A 5 -10.41 -13.91 -3.64
C LYS A 5 -11.47 -12.99 -3.04
N LYS A 6 -12.57 -12.75 -3.77
CA LYS A 6 -13.68 -11.94 -3.27
C LYS A 6 -14.33 -12.58 -2.05
N ILE A 7 -14.57 -13.89 -2.11
CA ILE A 7 -15.14 -14.68 -1.00
C ILE A 7 -14.23 -14.62 0.23
N GLU A 8 -12.91 -14.64 0.05
CA GLU A 8 -11.95 -14.56 1.14
C GLU A 8 -11.97 -13.20 1.84
N VAL A 9 -12.03 -12.10 1.08
CA VAL A 9 -12.18 -10.74 1.64
C VAL A 9 -13.51 -10.61 2.39
N GLU A 10 -14.60 -11.11 1.82
CA GLU A 10 -15.92 -11.10 2.48
C GLU A 10 -15.95 -11.91 3.78
N LYS A 11 -15.27 -13.07 3.81
CA LYS A 11 -15.10 -13.85 5.04
C LYS A 11 -14.29 -13.09 6.09
N LEU A 12 -13.17 -12.47 5.69
CA LEU A 12 -12.36 -11.67 6.60
C LEU A 12 -13.18 -10.51 7.18
N HIS A 13 -14.01 -9.87 6.37
CA HIS A 13 -14.91 -8.81 6.83
C HIS A 13 -15.93 -9.30 7.86
N HIS A 14 -16.41 -10.55 7.74
CA HIS A 14 -17.30 -11.15 8.73
C HIS A 14 -16.57 -11.52 10.03
N ASP A 15 -15.39 -12.14 9.90
CA ASP A 15 -14.63 -12.66 11.04
C ASP A 15 -13.89 -11.56 11.82
N ARG A 16 -13.60 -10.44 11.16
CA ARG A 16 -12.76 -9.33 11.65
C ARG A 16 -13.32 -7.97 11.23
N SER A 17 -14.58 -7.70 11.55
CA SER A 17 -15.23 -6.46 11.10
C SER A 17 -14.52 -5.19 11.62
N GLU A 18 -13.79 -5.29 12.73
CA GLU A 18 -12.95 -4.20 13.27
C GLU A 18 -11.84 -3.76 12.30
N LEU A 19 -11.39 -4.64 11.41
CA LEU A 19 -10.36 -4.33 10.42
C LEU A 19 -10.92 -3.63 9.17
N PHE A 20 -12.21 -3.32 9.14
CA PHE A 20 -12.87 -2.62 8.03
C PHE A 20 -13.64 -1.39 8.53
N ASP A 21 -13.25 -0.84 9.67
CA ASP A 21 -13.78 0.41 10.22
C ASP A 21 -13.00 1.63 9.66
N LYS A 22 -13.50 2.84 9.94
CA LYS A 22 -12.99 4.13 9.48
C LYS A 22 -11.55 4.44 9.91
N ASP A 23 -11.09 3.84 11.01
CA ASP A 23 -9.77 4.08 11.62
C ASP A 23 -8.75 3.01 11.18
N VAL A 24 -8.99 2.36 10.03
CA VAL A 24 -8.11 1.37 9.41
C VAL A 24 -7.55 1.86 8.08
N LEU A 25 -6.25 1.67 7.88
CA LEU A 25 -5.58 1.88 6.61
C LEU A 25 -5.17 0.53 5.98
N HIS A 26 -5.69 0.25 4.79
CA HIS A 26 -5.25 -0.90 4.00
C HIS A 26 -4.18 -0.49 2.98
N ILE A 27 -3.00 -1.11 3.08
CA ILE A 27 -1.90 -0.93 2.13
C ILE A 27 -1.91 -2.09 1.14
N LEU A 28 -2.13 -1.78 -0.13
CA LEU A 28 -2.32 -2.75 -1.21
C LEU A 28 -1.06 -2.88 -2.05
N ASN A 29 -0.66 -4.11 -2.40
CA ASN A 29 0.52 -4.34 -3.21
C ASN A 29 0.31 -3.87 -4.66
N GLY A 30 0.80 -2.67 -4.96
CA GLY A 30 0.78 -2.06 -6.29
C GLY A 30 -0.56 -1.48 -6.73
N GLN A 31 -0.48 -0.67 -7.78
CA GLN A 31 -1.59 0.10 -8.36
C GLN A 31 -2.74 -0.78 -8.88
N VAL A 32 -2.41 -1.92 -9.49
CA VAL A 32 -3.43 -2.83 -10.07
C VAL A 32 -4.35 -3.37 -8.99
N MET A 33 -3.79 -3.80 -7.84
CA MET A 33 -4.61 -4.28 -6.72
C MET A 33 -5.46 -3.15 -6.15
N TYR A 34 -4.90 -1.95 -6.01
CA TYR A 34 -5.65 -0.77 -5.58
C TYR A 34 -6.85 -0.47 -6.47
N GLU A 35 -6.68 -0.46 -7.79
CA GLU A 35 -7.77 -0.21 -8.73
C GLU A 35 -8.82 -1.31 -8.69
N GLU A 36 -8.42 -2.58 -8.59
CA GLU A 36 -9.36 -3.68 -8.45
C GLU A 36 -10.22 -3.53 -7.18
N PHE A 37 -9.60 -3.21 -6.05
CA PHE A 37 -10.30 -3.08 -4.76
C PHE A 37 -11.22 -1.87 -4.73
N LYS A 38 -10.75 -0.74 -5.27
CA LYS A 38 -11.52 0.50 -5.44
C LYS A 38 -12.76 0.29 -6.30
N ASN A 39 -12.58 -0.30 -7.49
CA ASN A 39 -13.65 -0.47 -8.47
C ASN A 39 -14.75 -1.43 -7.96
N ASN A 40 -14.39 -2.35 -7.06
CA ASN A 40 -15.31 -3.31 -6.47
C ASN A 40 -15.79 -2.92 -5.06
N ARG A 41 -15.36 -1.75 -4.52
CA ARG A 41 -15.69 -1.27 -3.16
C ARG A 41 -15.46 -2.32 -2.07
N LEU A 42 -14.34 -3.02 -2.13
CA LEU A 42 -14.06 -4.16 -1.24
C LEU A 42 -13.66 -3.75 0.19
N MET A 43 -13.33 -2.48 0.42
CA MET A 43 -12.81 -1.96 1.70
C MET A 43 -13.82 -1.15 2.50
N GLY A 44 -15.10 -1.18 2.11
CA GLY A 44 -16.15 -0.44 2.83
C GLY A 44 -15.81 1.05 2.97
N ASP A 45 -15.83 1.53 4.21
CA ASP A 45 -15.56 2.92 4.58
C ASP A 45 -14.09 3.16 5.03
N SER A 46 -13.23 2.14 5.01
CA SER A 46 -11.82 2.26 5.39
C SER A 46 -10.99 2.96 4.32
N ASP A 47 -9.90 3.60 4.75
CA ASP A 47 -8.93 4.17 3.82
C ASP A 47 -8.04 3.08 3.22
N TYR A 48 -7.62 3.26 1.97
CA TYR A 48 -6.69 2.34 1.32
C TYR A 48 -5.76 3.08 0.36
N ALA A 49 -4.52 2.60 0.27
CA ALA A 49 -3.47 3.19 -0.55
C ALA A 49 -2.67 2.10 -1.29
N PRO A 50 -2.24 2.35 -2.53
CA PRO A 50 -1.30 1.48 -3.21
C PRO A 50 0.11 1.69 -2.64
N PHE A 51 0.80 0.60 -2.35
CA PHE A 51 2.24 0.57 -2.16
C PHE A 51 2.90 0.27 -3.49
N ASN A 52 3.28 1.33 -4.20
CA ASN A 52 3.93 1.24 -5.52
C ASN A 52 5.46 1.19 -5.43
N GLU A 53 6.02 1.02 -4.24
CA GLU A 53 7.45 0.85 -4.10
C GLU A 53 7.88 -0.54 -4.57
N ALA A 54 8.73 -0.58 -5.59
CA ALA A 54 9.32 -1.81 -6.07
C ALA A 54 10.61 -2.16 -5.32
N MET A 55 11.00 -3.44 -5.36
CA MET A 55 12.35 -3.84 -4.93
C MET A 55 13.38 -3.06 -5.74
N CYS A 56 14.40 -2.53 -5.07
CA CYS A 56 15.45 -1.74 -5.70
C CYS A 56 16.82 -2.26 -5.27
N VAL A 57 17.78 -2.13 -6.18
CA VAL A 57 19.15 -2.63 -6.04
C VAL A 57 20.07 -1.69 -5.25
N ASN A 58 19.58 -0.49 -4.91
CA ASN A 58 20.36 0.50 -4.18
C ASN A 58 20.43 0.17 -2.69
N ALA A 59 21.47 0.68 -2.02
CA ALA A 59 21.63 0.55 -0.58
C ALA A 59 20.40 1.07 0.18
N THR A 60 20.06 0.41 1.27
CA THR A 60 19.00 0.84 2.18
C THR A 60 19.41 2.13 2.87
N ASN A 61 18.46 3.04 3.08
CA ASN A 61 18.64 4.20 3.95
C ASN A 61 17.95 3.92 5.29
N ASP A 62 18.57 4.36 6.39
CA ASP A 62 18.04 4.16 7.76
C ASP A 62 16.73 4.96 7.95
N GLN A 63 16.63 6.14 7.34
CA GLN A 63 15.41 6.94 7.35
C GLN A 63 14.60 6.67 6.08
N ILE A 64 13.35 6.26 6.27
CA ILE A 64 12.41 5.98 5.17
C ILE A 64 11.54 7.21 4.90
N PHE A 65 11.21 7.43 3.62
CA PHE A 65 10.38 8.54 3.13
C PHE A 65 10.94 9.96 3.29
N ASP A 66 12.19 10.10 3.75
CA ASP A 66 12.86 11.38 3.77
C ASP A 66 13.36 11.78 2.36
N LYS A 67 13.90 12.99 2.24
CA LYS A 67 14.38 13.51 0.96
C LYS A 67 15.51 12.65 0.38
N GLU A 68 16.41 12.14 1.23
CA GLU A 68 17.54 11.34 0.79
C GLU A 68 17.08 9.97 0.27
N PHE A 69 16.20 9.30 1.00
CA PHE A 69 15.52 8.09 0.58
C PHE A 69 14.84 8.28 -0.77
N ILE A 70 14.01 9.31 -0.91
CA ILE A 70 13.28 9.60 -2.16
C ILE A 70 14.26 9.75 -3.34
N ASN A 71 15.35 10.49 -3.17
CA ASN A 71 16.36 10.67 -4.22
C ASN A 71 17.04 9.35 -4.59
N ILE A 72 17.43 8.55 -3.60
CA ILE A 72 18.10 7.25 -3.82
C ILE A 72 17.16 6.28 -4.55
N ARG A 73 15.89 6.24 -4.17
CA ARG A 73 14.89 5.35 -4.79
C ARG A 73 14.54 5.80 -6.20
N ALA A 74 14.27 7.09 -6.41
CA ALA A 74 14.02 7.65 -7.74
C ALA A 74 15.19 7.35 -8.70
N ALA A 75 16.43 7.53 -8.26
CA ALA A 75 17.63 7.19 -9.04
C ALA A 75 17.72 5.70 -9.36
N GLY A 76 17.45 4.81 -8.39
CA GLY A 76 17.46 3.37 -8.60
C GLY A 76 16.40 2.88 -9.59
N HIS A 77 15.24 3.57 -9.64
CA HIS A 77 14.17 3.31 -10.59
C HIS A 77 14.34 4.03 -11.94
N HIS A 78 15.42 4.80 -12.11
CA HIS A 78 15.68 5.63 -13.30
C HIS A 78 14.53 6.61 -13.60
N GLU A 79 13.90 7.14 -12.54
CA GLU A 79 12.77 8.05 -12.62
C GLU A 79 13.14 9.43 -12.06
N PRO A 80 12.58 10.54 -12.60
CA PRO A 80 12.62 11.83 -11.94
C PRO A 80 12.02 11.76 -10.52
N VAL A 81 12.56 12.57 -9.61
CA VAL A 81 12.11 12.62 -8.21
C VAL A 81 10.62 12.94 -8.11
N GLU A 82 10.13 13.84 -8.96
CA GLU A 82 8.73 14.25 -9.01
C GLU A 82 7.82 13.08 -9.38
N GLY A 83 8.21 12.29 -10.40
CA GLY A 83 7.46 11.10 -10.81
C GLY A 83 7.42 10.03 -9.72
N TYR A 84 8.53 9.83 -9.03
CA TYR A 84 8.59 8.93 -7.88
C TYR A 84 7.68 9.41 -6.73
N ILE A 85 7.70 10.70 -6.41
CA ILE A 85 6.82 11.29 -5.39
C ILE A 85 5.35 11.07 -5.76
N GLU A 86 4.96 11.36 -6.99
CA GLU A 86 3.57 11.21 -7.45
C GLU A 86 3.09 9.75 -7.40
N LYS A 87 3.95 8.80 -7.75
CA LYS A 87 3.59 7.38 -7.82
C LYS A 87 3.66 6.64 -6.49
N VAL A 88 4.61 7.00 -5.63
CA VAL A 88 4.93 6.25 -4.41
C VAL A 88 4.57 7.01 -3.15
N ILE A 89 4.97 8.28 -3.04
CA ILE A 89 4.84 9.04 -1.79
C ILE A 89 3.46 9.65 -1.63
N ALA A 90 2.95 10.31 -2.67
CA ALA A 90 1.65 10.99 -2.64
C ALA A 90 0.48 10.04 -2.33
N PRO A 91 0.42 8.80 -2.86
CA PRO A 91 -0.65 7.87 -2.50
C PRO A 91 -0.62 7.44 -1.03
N LEU A 92 0.55 7.51 -0.37
CA LEU A 92 0.73 7.22 1.05
C LEU A 92 0.49 8.45 1.95
N ALA A 93 0.02 9.58 1.43
CA ALA A 93 -0.18 10.79 2.22
C ALA A 93 -1.01 10.56 3.51
N ASN A 94 -2.01 9.69 3.45
CA ASN A 94 -2.82 9.33 4.61
C ASN A 94 -2.00 8.66 5.73
N LEU A 95 -1.01 7.83 5.39
CA LEU A 95 -0.11 7.19 6.35
C LEU A 95 0.66 8.22 7.19
N PHE A 96 0.96 9.38 6.62
CA PHE A 96 1.73 10.43 7.29
C PHE A 96 0.88 11.47 8.03
N ASN A 97 -0.40 11.61 7.66
CA ASN A 97 -1.24 12.74 8.08
C ASN A 97 -2.46 12.33 8.92
N LYS A 98 -2.70 11.03 9.09
CA LYS A 98 -3.81 10.50 9.89
C LYS A 98 -3.29 9.51 10.92
N GLU A 99 -4.01 9.40 12.02
CA GLU A 99 -3.80 8.37 13.03
C GLU A 99 -4.76 7.21 12.74
N TYR A 100 -4.23 6.00 12.64
CA TYR A 100 -5.00 4.78 12.41
C TYR A 100 -4.80 3.82 13.58
N GLU A 101 -5.85 3.11 13.98
CA GLU A 101 -5.76 2.04 14.98
C GLU A 101 -5.08 0.80 14.38
N TYR A 102 -5.36 0.52 13.11
CA TYR A 102 -4.80 -0.62 12.39
C TYR A 102 -4.24 -0.23 11.02
N ILE A 103 -3.13 -0.87 10.66
CA ILE A 103 -2.61 -0.91 9.29
C ILE A 103 -2.66 -2.36 8.83
N VAL A 104 -3.40 -2.63 7.76
CA VAL A 104 -3.55 -3.98 7.18
C VAL A 104 -2.77 -4.05 5.87
N LEU A 105 -1.84 -5.00 5.79
CA LEU A 105 -0.95 -5.17 4.65
C LEU A 105 -1.46 -6.29 3.73
N TRP A 106 -1.80 -5.96 2.49
CA TRP A 106 -2.26 -6.91 1.48
C TRP A 106 -1.15 -7.24 0.50
N PHE A 107 -0.21 -8.07 0.94
CA PHE A 107 0.94 -8.50 0.16
C PHE A 107 0.92 -10.01 -0.03
N GLY A 108 1.43 -10.47 -1.18
CA GLY A 108 1.59 -11.89 -1.42
C GLY A 108 2.73 -12.48 -0.59
N GLU A 109 2.72 -13.79 -0.41
CA GLU A 109 3.74 -14.53 0.35
C GLU A 109 5.17 -14.29 -0.16
N THR A 110 5.34 -13.94 -1.43
CA THR A 110 6.64 -13.69 -2.06
C THR A 110 7.23 -12.30 -1.77
N CYS A 111 6.46 -11.40 -1.14
CA CYS A 111 6.91 -10.04 -0.84
C CYS A 111 7.76 -9.95 0.42
N PHE A 112 7.73 -10.98 1.27
CA PHE A 112 8.51 -11.06 2.50
C PHE A 112 9.53 -12.20 2.38
N VAL A 113 10.71 -11.89 1.84
CA VAL A 113 11.82 -12.84 1.84
C VAL A 113 12.40 -12.88 3.26
N LYS A 114 12.59 -14.08 3.79
CA LYS A 114 13.17 -14.34 5.13
C LYS A 114 14.59 -13.80 5.27
#